data_AF-A0A7K0P3X0-F1
#
_entry.id   AF-A0A7K0P3X0-F1
#
_cell.length_a   1.000
_cell.length_b   1.000
_cell.length_c   1.000
_cell.angle_alpha   90.00
_cell.angle_beta   90.00
_cell.angle_gamma   90.00
#
_symmetry.space_group_name_H-M   'P 1'
#
loop_
_entity.id
_entity.type
_entity.pdbx_description
1 polymer ?
#
loop_
_entity_poly.entity_id
_entity_poly.type
_entity_poly.pdbx_seq_one_letter_code
_entity_poly.pdbx_strand_id
1 'polypeptide(L)'
;LGVPSSDTLLAENPHPLIWRGSKRTIDLVFGNVRDADALPDDMLRASGANWKLVIDYPFDTADHGPHDDIARVERLREAGVTSRTVAWIPMFLSASRQDDLGTLVLLEYLLAGAGDTFDKHATHLPSEQRQLARVALANRRSSLRDSLNTVIKQAYGVASVNPRDIDATYGTITPFATLDPALTLQAPVGATLRDAMGSLADQMLSVQFPEHPRFDPGDTEVKRGDLNVVVEHVVRAMATGGRVEPVETAKRGTMRRVANPLEVGQMLENHYVFSAAVYPWRNRLTAWAAHEGLPAVPVSRARQWLAPYGMTREVENLLLMAWALLDDKQWAKSGAGITVSGVEQVTDDLVLREPALPDVDAWDAAVPRAAALFGTSVANLRSAANVAGLGTEVRKRARELQPASVDLVNVLLEHSAQLGISDQSPRILTARLGQELLARLANENDDVVLVQTLFELALPAEPQSLAKSMTSATAVVGALRGLMWTMLDSVQAIDPADARRADVDLLVGSLSATAAGEELHSPLAPALRAAVERAGQILAAVTPPPPPPPPPPPPPPPPSVLPAKHVNDVPLDGIDDAFASAMNEARTALEKHPGSKLNVKWWLE
;
A
#
# COMPACT_ATOMS: atom_id res chain seq x y z
N LEU A 1 12.78 -37.58 21.42
CA LEU A 1 11.71 -36.75 20.79
C LEU A 1 11.99 -35.27 20.94
N GLY A 2 12.54 -34.83 22.08
CA GLY A 2 12.91 -33.42 22.28
C GLY A 2 11.68 -32.51 22.42
N VAL A 3 10.69 -33.06 23.10
CA VAL A 3 9.43 -32.47 23.53
C VAL A 3 9.59 -32.18 25.03
N PRO A 4 9.07 -31.05 25.57
CA PRO A 4 9.11 -30.77 27.00
C PRO A 4 8.44 -31.91 27.80
N SER A 5 9.00 -32.22 28.97
CA SER A 5 8.35 -33.14 29.92
C SER A 5 7.05 -32.51 30.43
N SER A 6 5.95 -33.25 30.36
CA SER A 6 4.69 -32.89 31.01
C SER A 6 4.47 -33.81 32.21
N ASP A 7 4.01 -33.24 33.32
CA ASP A 7 3.67 -34.00 34.53
C ASP A 7 2.35 -34.78 34.40
N THR A 8 1.59 -34.55 33.31
CA THR A 8 0.36 -35.28 32.99
C THR A 8 0.62 -36.33 31.92
N LEU A 9 0.85 -37.56 32.36
CA LEU A 9 0.75 -38.76 31.51
C LEU A 9 -0.73 -38.86 31.06
N LEU A 10 -0.96 -39.21 29.78
CA LEU A 10 -2.28 -39.28 29.12
C LEU A 10 -2.90 -37.96 28.63
N ALA A 11 -2.26 -36.80 28.79
CA ALA A 11 -2.74 -35.58 28.12
C ALA A 11 -2.32 -35.54 26.65
N GLU A 12 -3.20 -35.07 25.77
CA GLU A 12 -2.80 -34.65 24.42
C GLU A 12 -1.77 -33.54 24.54
N ASN A 13 -0.56 -33.75 24.00
CA ASN A 13 0.53 -32.78 24.01
C ASN A 13 0.73 -32.23 22.59
N PRO A 14 0.16 -31.05 22.26
CA PRO A 14 0.26 -30.48 20.93
C PRO A 14 1.70 -30.11 20.60
N HIS A 15 2.26 -30.78 19.60
CA HIS A 15 3.64 -30.58 19.17
C HIS A 15 3.69 -29.79 17.85
N PRO A 16 4.17 -28.53 17.86
CA PRO A 16 4.32 -27.76 16.65
C PRO A 16 5.52 -28.26 15.82
N LEU A 17 5.33 -28.36 14.52
CA LEU A 17 6.38 -28.64 13.55
C LEU A 17 6.21 -27.77 12.30
N ILE A 18 7.26 -27.69 11.47
CA ILE A 18 7.19 -27.08 10.15
C ILE A 18 7.30 -28.20 9.13
N TRP A 19 6.29 -28.30 8.27
CA TRP A 19 6.20 -29.30 7.21
C TRP A 19 6.01 -28.62 5.87
N ARG A 20 7.01 -28.76 4.99
CA ARG A 20 7.03 -28.15 3.66
C ARG A 20 6.62 -26.67 3.72
N GLY A 21 7.31 -25.88 4.53
CA GLY A 21 7.02 -24.44 4.67
C GLY A 21 5.78 -24.08 5.50
N SER A 22 4.91 -25.04 5.82
CA SER A 22 3.68 -24.80 6.58
C SER A 22 3.86 -25.19 8.05
N LYS A 23 3.47 -24.29 8.96
CA LYS A 23 3.41 -24.61 10.38
C LYS A 23 2.23 -25.55 10.66
N ARG A 24 2.48 -26.66 11.33
CA ARG A 24 1.52 -27.72 11.67
C ARG A 24 1.63 -28.10 13.13
N THR A 25 0.65 -28.87 13.58
CA THR A 25 0.63 -29.46 14.92
C THR A 25 0.26 -30.93 14.77
N ILE A 26 0.99 -31.79 15.49
CA ILE A 26 0.61 -33.17 15.74
C ILE A 26 0.41 -33.34 17.25
N ASP A 27 -0.61 -34.07 17.65
CA ASP A 27 -0.89 -34.30 19.06
C ASP A 27 -0.16 -35.56 19.51
N LEU A 28 0.76 -35.42 20.46
CA LEU A 28 1.52 -36.53 21.00
C LEU A 28 0.81 -37.07 22.25
N VAL A 29 0.67 -38.38 22.34
CA VAL A 29 0.11 -39.06 23.51
C VAL A 29 1.08 -40.16 23.93
N PHE A 30 1.43 -40.24 25.21
CA PHE A 30 2.23 -41.33 25.74
C PHE A 30 1.32 -42.23 26.58
N GLY A 31 1.34 -43.53 26.30
CA GLY A 31 0.51 -44.50 27.03
C GLY A 31 0.63 -45.90 26.45
N ASN A 32 0.34 -46.90 27.28
CA ASN A 32 0.32 -48.30 26.87
C ASN A 32 -0.84 -48.53 25.88
N VAL A 33 -0.51 -48.92 24.65
CA VAL A 33 -1.52 -49.06 23.59
C VAL A 33 -2.43 -50.25 23.85
N ARG A 34 -1.97 -51.36 24.41
CA ARG A 34 -2.79 -52.55 24.73
C ARG A 34 -3.73 -52.34 25.92
N ASP A 35 -3.38 -51.50 26.88
CA ASP A 35 -4.17 -51.27 28.11
C ASP A 35 -5.31 -50.27 27.88
N ALA A 36 -6.56 -50.77 27.92
CA ALA A 36 -7.76 -49.96 27.72
C ALA A 36 -8.12 -49.09 28.95
N ASP A 37 -7.65 -49.45 30.13
CA ASP A 37 -7.85 -48.67 31.35
C ASP A 37 -6.86 -47.49 31.38
N ALA A 38 -5.60 -47.74 30.98
CA ALA A 38 -4.59 -46.70 30.88
C ALA A 38 -4.82 -45.78 29.67
N LEU A 39 -5.14 -46.33 28.51
CA LEU A 39 -5.40 -45.57 27.29
C LEU A 39 -6.76 -45.94 26.69
N PRO A 40 -7.86 -45.28 27.11
CA PRO A 40 -9.21 -45.58 26.59
C PRO A 40 -9.33 -45.36 25.08
N ASP A 41 -10.27 -46.07 24.43
CA ASP A 41 -10.45 -46.00 22.96
C ASP A 41 -10.74 -44.58 22.45
N ASP A 42 -11.45 -43.76 23.22
CA ASP A 42 -11.70 -42.37 22.87
C ASP A 42 -10.42 -41.54 22.81
N MET A 43 -9.39 -41.89 23.60
CA MET A 43 -8.07 -41.24 23.53
C MET A 43 -7.26 -41.65 22.29
N LEU A 44 -7.59 -42.80 21.68
CA LEU A 44 -7.02 -43.22 20.39
C LEU A 44 -7.69 -42.49 19.22
N ARG A 45 -8.82 -41.82 19.39
CA ARG A 45 -9.43 -41.01 18.34
C ARG A 45 -8.82 -39.61 18.34
N ALA A 46 -8.37 -39.15 17.18
CA ALA A 46 -7.83 -37.81 17.02
C ALA A 46 -8.95 -36.78 17.22
N SER A 47 -8.69 -35.75 18.02
CA SER A 47 -9.63 -34.65 18.25
C SER A 47 -9.37 -33.54 17.20
N GLY A 48 -10.42 -33.08 16.52
CA GLY A 48 -10.32 -31.96 15.58
C GLY A 48 -9.51 -32.24 14.31
N ALA A 49 -8.59 -31.32 13.96
CA ALA A 49 -7.94 -31.24 12.65
C ALA A 49 -6.51 -31.82 12.61
N ASN A 50 -5.91 -32.14 13.75
CA ASN A 50 -4.53 -32.61 13.83
C ASN A 50 -4.44 -34.13 13.69
N TRP A 51 -3.26 -34.61 13.35
CA TRP A 51 -2.93 -36.02 13.51
C TRP A 51 -2.53 -36.31 14.96
N LYS A 52 -2.87 -37.50 15.43
CA LYS A 52 -2.43 -38.02 16.73
C LYS A 52 -1.34 -39.07 16.56
N LEU A 53 -0.24 -38.93 17.29
CA LEU A 53 0.84 -39.91 17.37
C LEU A 53 0.92 -40.42 18.81
N VAL A 54 0.48 -41.66 19.01
CA VAL A 54 0.56 -42.38 20.27
C VAL A 54 1.91 -43.06 20.36
N ILE A 55 2.65 -42.82 21.43
CA ILE A 55 3.97 -43.34 21.69
C ILE A 55 3.85 -44.35 22.83
N ASP A 56 4.00 -45.61 22.48
CA ASP A 56 3.86 -46.73 23.40
C ASP A 56 5.17 -47.02 24.14
N TYR A 57 5.14 -47.81 25.22
CA TYR A 57 6.30 -48.10 26.05
C TYR A 57 7.04 -49.37 25.60
N PRO A 58 8.39 -49.41 25.67
CA PRO A 58 9.17 -50.60 25.29
C PRO A 58 9.20 -51.67 26.41
N PHE A 59 8.17 -51.73 27.24
CA PHE A 59 8.01 -52.66 28.35
C PHE A 59 6.54 -52.73 28.77
N ASP A 60 6.11 -53.90 29.26
CA ASP A 60 4.78 -54.12 29.86
C ASP A 60 4.88 -55.24 30.92
N THR A 61 3.73 -55.60 31.51
CA THR A 61 3.50 -56.78 32.34
C THR A 61 3.83 -58.08 31.59
N ALA A 62 4.26 -59.11 32.32
CA ALA A 62 4.96 -60.28 31.77
C ALA A 62 4.18 -61.12 30.74
N ASP A 63 2.85 -61.00 30.68
CA ASP A 63 1.99 -61.78 29.78
C ASP A 63 1.65 -61.05 28.47
N HIS A 64 2.18 -59.83 28.26
CA HIS A 64 1.85 -58.97 27.15
C HIS A 64 3.07 -58.54 26.36
N GLY A 65 2.91 -58.37 25.05
CA GLY A 65 3.97 -57.95 24.14
C GLY A 65 3.50 -57.06 23.00
N PRO A 66 4.42 -56.57 22.15
CA PRO A 66 4.12 -55.61 21.07
C PRO A 66 3.02 -56.05 20.08
N HIS A 67 2.79 -57.36 19.96
CA HIS A 67 1.73 -57.91 19.13
C HIS A 67 0.33 -57.61 19.67
N ASP A 68 0.17 -57.52 21.00
CA ASP A 68 -1.11 -57.19 21.62
C ASP A 68 -1.51 -55.73 21.34
N ASP A 69 -0.52 -54.82 21.32
CA ASP A 69 -0.70 -53.41 20.96
C ASP A 69 -1.21 -53.28 19.52
N ILE A 70 -0.52 -53.94 18.59
CA ILE A 70 -0.93 -53.99 17.16
C ILE A 70 -2.33 -54.60 17.04
N ALA A 71 -2.58 -55.73 17.70
CA ALA A 71 -3.86 -56.42 17.65
C ALA A 71 -5.01 -55.59 18.21
N ARG A 72 -4.77 -54.70 19.20
CA ARG A 72 -5.80 -53.78 19.66
C ARG A 72 -6.17 -52.75 18.60
N VAL A 73 -5.18 -52.09 17.98
CA VAL A 73 -5.43 -51.09 16.93
C VAL A 73 -6.11 -51.74 15.72
N GLU A 74 -5.70 -52.95 15.35
CA GLU A 74 -6.32 -53.72 14.27
C GLU A 74 -7.77 -54.09 14.58
N ARG A 75 -8.08 -54.59 15.79
CA ARG A 75 -9.46 -54.86 16.21
C ARG A 75 -10.34 -53.61 16.17
N LEU A 76 -9.82 -52.45 16.56
CA LEU A 76 -10.56 -51.18 16.46
C LEU A 76 -10.84 -50.83 15.00
N ARG A 77 -9.86 -50.98 14.12
CA ARG A 77 -10.02 -50.75 12.68
C ARG A 77 -11.05 -51.71 12.06
N GLU A 78 -10.99 -52.99 12.39
CA GLU A 78 -11.96 -54.01 11.97
C GLU A 78 -13.38 -53.72 12.50
N ALA A 79 -13.49 -53.13 13.70
CA ALA A 79 -14.75 -52.65 14.27
C ALA A 79 -15.27 -51.35 13.61
N GLY A 80 -14.60 -50.85 12.57
CA GLY A 80 -15.00 -49.65 11.83
C GLY A 80 -14.53 -48.33 12.44
N VAL A 81 -13.59 -48.36 13.39
CA VAL A 81 -13.00 -47.15 13.96
C VAL A 81 -11.98 -46.57 12.99
N THR A 82 -12.32 -45.43 12.37
CA THR A 82 -11.41 -44.67 11.51
C THR A 82 -10.99 -43.35 12.18
N SER A 83 -9.68 -43.09 12.25
CA SER A 83 -9.13 -41.88 12.86
C SER A 83 -7.74 -41.57 12.32
N ARG A 84 -7.35 -40.28 12.30
CA ARG A 84 -5.99 -39.82 11.98
C ARG A 84 -5.03 -40.07 13.15
N THR A 85 -4.87 -41.34 13.50
CA THR A 85 -4.08 -41.79 14.65
C THR A 85 -3.08 -42.85 14.21
N VAL A 86 -1.84 -42.64 14.61
CA VAL A 86 -0.74 -43.60 14.47
C VAL A 86 -0.26 -44.00 15.86
N ALA A 87 -0.15 -45.29 16.12
CA ALA A 87 0.56 -45.84 17.27
C ALA A 87 1.99 -46.21 16.85
N TRP A 88 2.99 -45.65 17.53
CA TRP A 88 4.39 -46.00 17.37
C TRP A 88 4.75 -47.01 18.46
N ILE A 89 4.78 -48.28 18.07
CA ILE A 89 4.86 -49.46 18.93
C ILE A 89 6.31 -49.95 18.95
N PRO A 90 7.04 -49.81 20.07
CA PRO A 90 8.42 -50.25 20.15
C PRO A 90 8.53 -51.78 20.36
N MET A 91 9.65 -52.34 19.93
CA MET A 91 10.09 -53.65 20.43
C MET A 91 10.47 -53.54 21.92
N PHE A 92 10.24 -54.62 22.68
CA PHE A 92 10.47 -54.60 24.12
C PHE A 92 11.95 -54.71 24.49
N LEU A 93 12.32 -54.04 25.59
CA LEU A 93 13.65 -54.12 26.19
C LEU A 93 13.92 -55.52 26.73
N SER A 94 15.16 -56.00 26.59
CA SER A 94 15.59 -57.22 27.29
C SER A 94 15.51 -57.04 28.80
N ALA A 95 15.37 -58.14 29.55
CA ALA A 95 15.28 -58.09 31.02
C ALA A 95 16.43 -57.28 31.67
N SER A 96 17.67 -57.46 31.17
CA SER A 96 18.81 -56.68 31.64
C SER A 96 18.68 -55.18 31.38
N ARG A 97 18.06 -54.76 30.28
CA ARG A 97 17.83 -53.34 29.98
C ARG A 97 16.65 -52.76 30.74
N GLN A 98 15.67 -53.58 31.10
CA GLN A 98 14.62 -53.19 32.04
C GLN A 98 15.19 -52.96 33.46
N ASP A 99 16.11 -53.81 33.92
CA ASP A 99 16.83 -53.60 35.20
C ASP A 99 17.66 -52.30 35.18
N ASP A 100 18.35 -52.02 34.07
CA ASP A 100 19.08 -50.76 33.85
C ASP A 100 18.14 -49.56 33.92
N LEU A 101 16.95 -49.65 33.29
CA LEU A 101 15.92 -48.61 33.32
C LEU A 101 15.39 -48.38 34.74
N GLY A 102 15.04 -49.45 35.47
CA GLY A 102 14.61 -49.37 36.87
C GLY A 102 15.67 -48.73 37.76
N THR A 103 16.94 -49.11 37.56
CA THR A 103 18.07 -48.47 38.24
C THR A 103 18.16 -46.98 37.90
N LEU A 104 18.00 -46.61 36.63
CA LEU A 104 18.02 -45.21 36.22
C LEU A 104 16.90 -44.43 36.90
N VAL A 105 15.66 -44.94 36.94
CA VAL A 105 14.52 -44.29 37.62
C VAL A 105 14.84 -44.04 39.10
N LEU A 106 15.40 -45.03 39.79
CA LEU A 106 15.83 -44.87 41.19
C LEU A 106 16.91 -43.79 41.35
N LEU A 107 17.88 -43.73 40.43
CA LEU A 107 18.94 -42.71 40.44
C LEU A 107 18.40 -41.31 40.12
N GLU A 108 17.44 -41.19 39.21
CA GLU A 108 16.75 -39.93 38.92
C GLU A 108 16.02 -39.42 40.16
N TYR A 109 15.25 -40.28 40.84
CA TYR A 109 14.56 -39.94 42.07
C TYR A 109 15.53 -39.55 43.19
N LEU A 110 16.56 -40.38 43.42
CA LEU A 110 17.53 -40.19 44.49
C LEU A 110 18.33 -38.88 44.32
N LEU A 111 18.66 -38.53 43.08
CA LEU A 111 19.45 -37.36 42.73
C LEU A 111 18.60 -36.17 42.26
N ALA A 112 17.28 -36.21 42.44
CA ALA A 112 16.38 -35.10 42.12
C ALA A 112 16.50 -33.95 43.15
N GLY A 113 16.26 -32.72 42.69
CA GLY A 113 16.19 -31.53 43.56
C GLY A 113 17.54 -31.01 44.09
N ALA A 114 17.49 -30.15 45.11
CA ALA A 114 18.65 -29.45 45.68
C ALA A 114 19.51 -30.29 46.67
N GLY A 115 19.40 -31.63 46.64
CA GLY A 115 20.26 -32.55 47.40
C GLY A 115 19.59 -33.29 48.58
N ASP A 116 18.40 -32.88 49.01
CA ASP A 116 17.73 -33.39 50.22
C ASP A 116 17.37 -34.88 50.15
N THR A 117 16.98 -35.41 48.99
CA THR A 117 16.55 -36.82 48.84
C THR A 117 17.72 -37.77 49.05
N PHE A 118 18.86 -37.49 48.43
CA PHE A 118 20.08 -38.28 48.63
C PHE A 118 20.52 -38.27 50.10
N ASP A 119 20.58 -37.10 50.74
CA ASP A 119 21.07 -36.99 52.11
C ASP A 119 20.16 -37.71 53.13
N LYS A 120 18.85 -37.77 52.88
CA LYS A 120 17.89 -38.56 53.68
C LYS A 120 18.15 -40.07 53.59
N HIS A 121 18.53 -40.57 52.41
CA HIS A 121 18.79 -41.99 52.18
C HIS A 121 20.24 -42.41 52.46
N ALA A 122 21.17 -41.46 52.56
CA ALA A 122 22.60 -41.69 52.77
C ALA A 122 23.07 -41.49 54.24
N THR A 123 22.14 -41.49 55.21
CA THR A 123 22.45 -41.27 56.65
C THR A 123 23.42 -42.28 57.25
N HIS A 124 23.43 -43.50 56.69
CA HIS A 124 24.34 -44.58 57.05
C HIS A 124 25.79 -44.37 56.57
N LEU A 125 26.03 -43.44 55.64
CA LEU A 125 27.36 -43.12 55.14
C LEU A 125 28.01 -41.98 55.97
N PRO A 126 29.32 -42.03 56.25
CA PRO A 126 30.08 -40.90 56.77
C PRO A 126 30.01 -39.67 55.85
N SER A 127 30.05 -38.46 56.42
CA SER A 127 29.92 -37.18 55.68
C SER A 127 30.91 -37.05 54.51
N GLU A 128 32.16 -37.48 54.69
CA GLU A 128 33.20 -37.45 53.65
C GLU A 128 32.93 -38.45 52.50
N GLN A 129 32.29 -39.59 52.80
CA GLN A 129 31.95 -40.61 51.80
C GLN A 129 30.69 -40.26 51.00
N ARG A 130 29.77 -39.48 51.57
CA ARG A 130 28.53 -39.05 50.90
C ARG A 130 28.81 -38.27 49.62
N GLN A 131 29.82 -37.40 49.63
CA GLN A 131 30.17 -36.61 48.44
C GLN A 131 30.76 -37.49 47.32
N LEU A 132 31.62 -38.44 47.65
CA LEU A 132 32.16 -39.41 46.69
C LEU A 132 31.05 -40.31 46.12
N ALA A 133 30.14 -40.80 46.96
CA ALA A 133 29.00 -41.60 46.53
C ALA A 133 28.08 -40.83 45.58
N ARG A 134 27.80 -39.55 45.87
CA ARG A 134 26.98 -38.68 45.01
C ARG A 134 27.60 -38.52 43.62
N VAL A 135 28.92 -38.30 43.52
CA VAL A 135 29.64 -38.22 42.24
C VAL A 135 29.57 -39.55 41.48
N ALA A 136 29.81 -40.69 42.16
CA ALA A 136 29.74 -42.00 41.53
C ALA A 136 28.33 -42.34 40.99
N LEU A 137 27.28 -42.04 41.76
CA LEU A 137 25.89 -42.25 41.34
C LEU A 137 25.49 -41.31 40.19
N ALA A 138 25.96 -40.06 40.20
CA ALA A 138 25.74 -39.13 39.10
C ALA A 138 26.40 -39.62 37.80
N ASN A 139 27.62 -40.15 37.89
CA ASN A 139 28.31 -40.75 36.75
C ASN A 139 27.57 -41.99 36.22
N ARG A 140 27.11 -42.87 37.13
CA ARG A 140 26.29 -44.03 36.77
C ARG A 140 24.98 -43.62 36.09
N ARG A 141 24.30 -42.59 36.61
CA ARG A 141 23.09 -42.01 36.01
C ARG A 141 23.34 -41.50 34.60
N SER A 142 24.45 -40.77 34.37
CA SER A 142 24.82 -40.29 33.04
C SER A 142 25.07 -41.45 32.07
N SER A 143 25.88 -42.43 32.49
CA SER A 143 26.20 -43.60 31.67
C SER A 143 24.96 -44.43 31.32
N LEU A 144 24.05 -44.65 32.28
CA LEU A 144 22.78 -45.34 32.03
C LEU A 144 21.90 -44.55 31.06
N ARG A 145 21.81 -43.23 31.21
CA ARG A 145 21.05 -42.37 30.28
C ARG A 145 21.60 -42.47 28.86
N ASP A 146 22.91 -42.41 28.67
CA ASP A 146 23.54 -42.51 27.35
C ASP A 146 23.33 -43.89 26.71
N SER A 147 23.49 -44.95 27.51
CA SER A 147 23.26 -46.34 27.09
C SER A 147 21.80 -46.56 26.70
N LEU A 148 20.85 -46.20 27.57
CA LEU A 148 19.42 -46.39 27.33
C LEU A 148 18.92 -45.53 26.17
N ASN A 149 19.45 -44.32 25.95
CA ASN A 149 19.15 -43.55 24.75
C ASN A 149 19.50 -44.30 23.46
N THR A 150 20.60 -45.07 23.47
CA THR A 150 21.00 -45.89 22.32
C THR A 150 20.05 -47.08 22.16
N VAL A 151 19.69 -47.75 23.26
CA VAL A 151 18.77 -48.90 23.25
C VAL A 151 17.36 -48.50 22.80
N ILE A 152 16.83 -47.38 23.28
CA ILE A 152 15.49 -46.88 22.89
C ILE A 152 15.43 -46.62 21.38
N LYS A 153 16.50 -46.11 20.75
CA LYS A 153 16.52 -45.96 19.29
C LYS A 153 16.35 -47.30 18.57
N GLN A 154 16.92 -48.38 19.10
CA GLN A 154 16.75 -49.72 18.54
C GLN A 154 15.30 -50.19 18.72
N ALA A 155 14.72 -50.00 19.90
CA ALA A 155 13.35 -50.39 20.22
C ALA A 155 12.32 -49.78 19.27
N TYR A 156 12.45 -48.49 18.95
CA TYR A 156 11.54 -47.77 18.04
C TYR A 156 11.89 -47.90 16.55
N GLY A 157 12.83 -48.79 16.19
CA GLY A 157 13.20 -49.05 14.80
C GLY A 157 14.02 -47.95 14.11
N VAL A 158 14.64 -47.04 14.88
CA VAL A 158 15.52 -45.97 14.36
C VAL A 158 16.97 -46.42 14.22
N ALA A 159 17.37 -47.44 14.97
CA ALA A 159 18.69 -48.05 14.90
C ALA A 159 18.59 -49.57 14.75
N SER A 160 19.64 -50.21 14.23
CA SER A 160 19.71 -51.66 14.10
C SER A 160 19.58 -52.35 15.46
N VAL A 161 18.75 -53.39 15.51
CA VAL A 161 18.47 -54.14 16.73
C VAL A 161 19.66 -55.00 17.15
N ASN A 162 20.05 -54.89 18.41
CA ASN A 162 20.96 -55.79 19.09
C ASN A 162 20.17 -56.76 19.99
N PRO A 163 20.27 -58.09 19.79
CA PRO A 163 19.53 -59.08 20.59
C PRO A 163 19.87 -59.09 22.08
N ARG A 164 20.94 -58.40 22.52
CA ARG A 164 21.24 -58.21 23.95
C ARG A 164 20.41 -57.09 24.58
N ASP A 165 20.02 -56.12 23.76
CA ASP A 165 19.33 -54.91 24.21
C ASP A 165 17.80 -55.04 24.09
N ILE A 166 17.35 -55.78 23.08
CA ILE A 166 15.93 -55.97 22.73
C ILE A 166 15.55 -57.44 22.89
N ASP A 167 14.37 -57.70 23.44
CA ASP A 167 13.82 -59.04 23.60
C ASP A 167 13.38 -59.60 22.23
N ALA A 168 14.10 -60.62 21.77
CA ALA A 168 13.86 -61.26 20.47
C ALA A 168 12.74 -62.32 20.52
N THR A 169 12.19 -62.65 21.69
CA THR A 169 11.13 -63.68 21.84
C THR A 169 9.86 -63.32 21.10
N TYR A 170 9.60 -62.02 20.91
CA TYR A 170 8.44 -61.49 20.18
C TYR A 170 8.65 -61.45 18.66
N GLY A 171 9.78 -61.90 18.11
CA GLY A 171 10.02 -61.89 16.66
C GLY A 171 10.21 -60.49 16.09
N THR A 172 9.86 -60.29 14.81
CA THR A 172 9.96 -58.99 14.13
C THR A 172 8.57 -58.38 13.97
N ILE A 173 8.40 -57.12 14.34
CA ILE A 173 7.16 -56.37 14.14
C ILE A 173 7.37 -55.22 13.16
N THR A 174 6.27 -54.79 12.53
CA THR A 174 6.22 -53.42 11.99
C THR A 174 5.89 -52.50 13.16
N PRO A 175 6.76 -51.53 13.50
CA PRO A 175 6.62 -50.75 14.75
C PRO A 175 5.51 -49.69 14.67
N PHE A 176 4.51 -49.88 13.82
CA PHE A 176 3.43 -48.94 13.57
C PHE A 176 2.11 -49.67 13.40
N ALA A 177 1.06 -49.12 14.02
CA ALA A 177 -0.32 -49.43 13.71
C ALA A 177 -1.10 -48.12 13.49
N THR A 178 -2.09 -48.12 12.60
CA THR A 178 -2.84 -46.90 12.22
C THR A 178 -4.34 -47.17 12.19
N LEU A 179 -5.11 -46.19 12.66
CA LEU A 179 -6.57 -46.15 12.53
C LEU A 179 -7.01 -45.45 11.24
N ASP A 180 -6.07 -44.88 10.46
CA ASP A 180 -6.36 -44.30 9.15
C ASP A 180 -6.12 -45.37 8.07
N PRO A 181 -7.16 -45.81 7.34
CA PRO A 181 -7.04 -46.87 6.35
C PRO A 181 -6.30 -46.45 5.07
N ALA A 182 -6.15 -45.15 4.81
CA ALA A 182 -5.41 -44.64 3.66
C ALA A 182 -3.90 -44.56 3.91
N LEU A 183 -3.47 -44.65 5.18
CA LEU A 183 -2.07 -44.54 5.57
C LEU A 183 -1.39 -45.91 5.61
N THR A 184 -0.29 -46.05 4.86
CA THR A 184 0.66 -47.16 5.00
C THR A 184 2.03 -46.61 5.33
N LEU A 185 2.48 -46.81 6.58
CA LEU A 185 3.74 -46.25 7.07
C LEU A 185 4.95 -47.10 6.64
N GLN A 186 6.01 -46.40 6.26
CA GLN A 186 7.34 -46.95 6.07
C GLN A 186 8.21 -46.70 7.31
N ALA A 187 9.28 -47.50 7.43
CA ALA A 187 10.26 -47.32 8.50
C ALA A 187 10.79 -45.87 8.51
N PRO A 188 10.86 -45.22 9.68
CA PRO A 188 11.21 -43.82 9.77
C PRO A 188 12.70 -43.64 9.50
N VAL A 189 13.06 -42.54 8.86
CA VAL A 189 14.46 -42.21 8.53
C VAL A 189 15.00 -41.17 9.51
N GLY A 190 16.24 -41.37 9.98
CA GLY A 190 16.94 -40.37 10.78
C GLY A 190 17.93 -40.94 11.80
N ALA A 191 18.79 -40.07 12.36
CA ALA A 191 19.80 -40.46 13.36
C ALA A 191 19.26 -40.41 14.81
N THR A 192 18.14 -39.73 15.02
CA THR A 192 17.50 -39.52 16.31
C THR A 192 16.01 -39.84 16.26
N LEU A 193 15.41 -40.09 17.43
CA LEU A 193 13.95 -40.22 17.55
C LEU A 193 13.20 -38.96 17.09
N ARG A 194 13.83 -37.78 17.17
CA ARG A 194 13.22 -36.53 16.67
C ARG A 194 13.10 -36.58 15.15
N ASP A 195 14.18 -36.98 14.48
CA ASP A 195 14.21 -37.09 13.01
C ASP A 195 13.19 -38.13 12.53
N ALA A 196 13.14 -39.28 13.22
CA ALA A 196 12.18 -40.33 12.96
C ALA A 196 10.72 -39.86 13.12
N MET A 197 10.42 -39.11 14.19
CA MET A 197 9.11 -38.48 14.38
C MET A 197 8.78 -37.50 13.25
N GLY A 198 9.76 -36.69 12.80
CA GLY A 198 9.59 -35.80 11.65
C GLY A 198 9.31 -36.56 10.35
N SER A 199 9.99 -37.70 10.13
CA SER A 199 9.74 -38.59 8.99
C SER A 199 8.34 -39.20 9.02
N LEU A 200 7.84 -39.61 10.19
CA LEU A 200 6.46 -40.09 10.34
C LEU A 200 5.45 -38.97 10.06
N ALA A 201 5.69 -37.76 10.60
CA ALA A 201 4.83 -36.62 10.36
C ALA A 201 4.77 -36.24 8.86
N ASP A 202 5.88 -36.32 8.12
CA ASP A 202 5.87 -36.10 6.67
C ASP A 202 5.01 -37.14 5.93
N GLN A 203 5.06 -38.42 6.31
CA GLN A 203 4.23 -39.47 5.73
C GLN A 203 2.74 -39.23 6.03
N MET A 204 2.40 -38.95 7.29
CA MET A 204 1.04 -38.68 7.75
C MET A 204 0.43 -37.48 7.02
N LEU A 205 1.17 -36.36 6.95
CA LEU A 205 0.71 -35.14 6.27
C LEU A 205 0.71 -35.28 4.74
N SER A 206 1.59 -36.10 4.16
CA SER A 206 1.60 -36.36 2.71
C SER A 206 0.39 -37.18 2.25
N VAL A 207 -0.10 -38.12 3.07
CA VAL A 207 -1.37 -38.82 2.78
C VAL A 207 -2.55 -37.86 2.88
N GLN A 208 -2.53 -36.97 3.88
CA GLN A 208 -3.60 -35.99 4.05
C GLN A 208 -3.62 -34.91 2.94
N PHE A 209 -2.45 -34.43 2.51
CA PHE A 209 -2.29 -33.35 1.54
C PHE A 209 -1.28 -33.73 0.46
N PRO A 210 -1.65 -34.65 -0.47
CA PRO A 210 -0.72 -35.21 -1.45
C PRO A 210 -0.12 -34.16 -2.40
N GLU A 211 -0.91 -33.14 -2.74
CA GLU A 211 -0.52 -32.06 -3.65
C GLU A 211 0.05 -30.81 -2.93
N HIS A 212 0.35 -30.88 -1.62
CA HIS A 212 0.88 -29.73 -0.90
C HIS A 212 2.19 -29.23 -1.53
N PRO A 213 2.31 -27.91 -1.82
CA PRO A 213 3.52 -27.32 -2.39
C PRO A 213 4.77 -27.65 -1.57
N ARG A 214 5.89 -27.92 -2.26
CA ARG A 214 7.17 -28.29 -1.62
C ARG A 214 8.12 -27.09 -1.63
N PHE A 215 8.12 -26.33 -0.55
CA PHE A 215 9.10 -25.26 -0.35
C PHE A 215 10.44 -25.84 0.13
N ASP A 216 11.55 -25.30 -0.37
CA ASP A 216 12.90 -25.70 0.00
C ASP A 216 13.68 -24.49 0.56
N PRO A 217 14.22 -24.55 1.79
CA PRO A 217 14.12 -25.65 2.75
C PRO A 217 12.71 -25.82 3.34
N GLY A 218 12.30 -27.08 3.54
CA GLY A 218 10.94 -27.45 3.95
C GLY A 218 10.69 -27.39 5.46
N ASP A 219 11.74 -27.34 6.27
CA ASP A 219 11.70 -27.20 7.74
C ASP A 219 11.67 -25.73 8.20
N THR A 220 11.75 -24.80 7.26
CA THR A 220 11.67 -23.35 7.51
C THR A 220 10.27 -22.87 7.13
N GLU A 221 9.63 -22.07 7.98
CA GLU A 221 8.28 -21.56 7.71
C GLU A 221 8.30 -20.57 6.53
N VAL A 222 7.25 -20.56 5.71
CA VAL A 222 6.99 -19.50 4.74
C VAL A 222 6.20 -18.40 5.46
N LYS A 223 6.83 -17.25 5.65
CA LYS A 223 6.24 -16.16 6.43
C LYS A 223 5.46 -15.20 5.54
N ARG A 224 4.59 -14.40 6.15
CA ARG A 224 3.84 -13.33 5.45
C ARG A 224 4.74 -12.38 4.67
N GLY A 225 5.90 -12.03 5.22
CA GLY A 225 6.87 -11.18 4.54
C GLY A 225 7.39 -11.80 3.23
N ASP A 226 7.60 -13.12 3.21
CA ASP A 226 8.05 -13.83 2.01
C ASP A 226 6.97 -13.80 0.91
N LEU A 227 5.70 -13.97 1.30
CA LEU A 227 4.54 -13.95 0.40
C LEU A 227 4.30 -12.55 -0.18
N ASN A 228 4.37 -11.50 0.66
CA ASN A 228 4.19 -10.12 0.22
C ASN A 228 5.32 -9.65 -0.72
N VAL A 229 6.54 -10.20 -0.60
CA VAL A 229 7.60 -10.01 -1.61
C VAL A 229 7.17 -10.58 -2.96
N VAL A 230 6.53 -11.75 -3.01
CA VAL A 230 6.02 -12.30 -4.27
C VAL A 230 4.89 -11.46 -4.84
N VAL A 231 3.92 -11.03 -4.01
CA VAL A 231 2.84 -10.12 -4.43
C VAL A 231 3.40 -8.86 -5.09
N GLU A 232 4.38 -8.21 -4.47
CA GLU A 232 5.05 -7.01 -5.02
C GLU A 232 5.56 -7.26 -6.45
N HIS A 233 6.17 -8.43 -6.69
CA HIS A 233 6.73 -8.77 -7.99
C HIS A 233 5.66 -9.20 -9.00
N VAL A 234 4.57 -9.82 -8.57
CA VAL A 234 3.41 -10.09 -9.42
C VAL A 234 2.82 -8.76 -9.92
N VAL A 235 2.60 -7.80 -9.02
CA VAL A 235 2.10 -6.46 -9.37
C VAL A 235 3.05 -5.76 -10.34
N ARG A 236 4.35 -5.75 -10.05
CA ARG A 236 5.37 -5.17 -10.95
C ARG A 236 5.37 -5.86 -12.32
N ALA A 237 5.30 -7.19 -12.35
CA ALA A 237 5.27 -7.94 -13.61
C ALA A 237 4.03 -7.58 -14.44
N MET A 238 2.85 -7.49 -13.83
CA MET A 238 1.63 -7.07 -14.52
C MET A 238 1.76 -5.65 -15.10
N ALA A 239 2.44 -4.73 -14.39
CA ALA A 239 2.70 -3.38 -14.87
C ALA A 239 3.71 -3.31 -16.04
N THR A 240 4.59 -4.30 -16.17
CA THR A 240 5.67 -4.33 -17.19
C THR A 240 5.48 -5.41 -18.26
N GLY A 241 4.25 -5.86 -18.48
CA GLY A 241 3.93 -6.82 -19.55
C GLY A 241 4.37 -8.27 -19.26
N GLY A 242 4.45 -8.64 -17.99
CA GLY A 242 4.68 -10.01 -17.51
C GLY A 242 6.14 -10.34 -17.15
N ARG A 243 7.06 -9.38 -17.19
CA ARG A 243 8.48 -9.60 -16.89
C ARG A 243 9.08 -8.49 -16.02
N VAL A 244 9.76 -8.86 -14.94
CA VAL A 244 10.53 -7.94 -14.08
C VAL A 244 12.01 -8.26 -14.19
N GLU A 245 12.81 -7.30 -14.64
CA GLU A 245 14.28 -7.40 -14.74
C GLU A 245 14.93 -6.03 -14.51
N PRO A 246 15.96 -5.92 -13.65
CA PRO A 246 16.48 -6.96 -12.77
C PRO A 246 15.61 -7.13 -11.50
N VAL A 247 15.63 -8.33 -10.93
CA VAL A 247 15.17 -8.59 -9.56
C VAL A 247 16.33 -8.37 -8.59
N GLU A 248 16.07 -7.67 -7.49
CA GLU A 248 17.09 -7.37 -6.47
C GLU A 248 17.68 -8.66 -5.88
N THR A 249 19.02 -8.76 -5.80
CA THR A 249 19.74 -9.98 -5.38
C THR A 249 19.24 -10.55 -4.05
N ALA A 250 18.93 -9.69 -3.08
CA ALA A 250 18.44 -10.08 -1.76
C ALA A 250 17.05 -10.77 -1.81
N LYS A 251 16.20 -10.46 -2.80
CA LYS A 251 14.84 -11.02 -2.91
C LYS A 251 14.78 -12.30 -3.76
N ARG A 252 15.81 -12.58 -4.58
CA ARG A 252 15.82 -13.73 -5.52
C ARG A 252 15.64 -15.08 -4.83
N GLY A 253 16.27 -15.27 -3.66
CA GLY A 253 16.14 -16.50 -2.87
C GLY A 253 14.70 -16.74 -2.43
N THR A 254 14.07 -15.73 -1.83
CA THR A 254 12.66 -15.76 -1.41
C THR A 254 11.72 -15.97 -2.59
N MET A 255 11.91 -15.22 -3.68
CA MET A 255 11.12 -15.37 -4.91
C MET A 255 11.19 -16.80 -5.46
N ARG A 256 12.40 -17.37 -5.59
CA ARG A 256 12.58 -18.74 -6.08
C ARG A 256 11.96 -19.77 -5.14
N ARG A 257 12.12 -19.58 -3.83
CA ARG A 257 11.59 -20.48 -2.80
C ARG A 257 10.06 -20.48 -2.78
N VAL A 258 9.41 -19.36 -3.02
CA VAL A 258 7.95 -19.23 -2.87
C VAL A 258 7.21 -19.27 -4.21
N ALA A 259 7.60 -18.43 -5.18
CA ALA A 259 6.86 -18.29 -6.44
C ALA A 259 6.90 -19.58 -7.28
N ASN A 260 8.07 -20.21 -7.39
CA ASN A 260 8.25 -21.38 -8.25
C ASN A 260 7.42 -22.60 -7.80
N PRO A 261 7.51 -23.09 -6.54
CA PRO A 261 6.72 -24.25 -6.11
C PRO A 261 5.22 -23.99 -5.99
N LEU A 262 4.80 -22.72 -5.86
CA LEU A 262 3.39 -22.34 -5.95
C LEU A 262 2.92 -22.11 -7.38
N GLU A 263 3.83 -22.17 -8.35
CA GLU A 263 3.56 -21.85 -9.75
C GLU A 263 2.96 -20.44 -9.91
N VAL A 264 3.29 -19.49 -9.03
CA VAL A 264 2.89 -18.07 -9.08
C VAL A 264 3.96 -17.29 -9.84
N GLY A 265 4.20 -17.71 -11.07
CA GLY A 265 5.31 -17.22 -11.88
C GLY A 265 6.65 -17.89 -11.58
N GLN A 266 7.66 -17.50 -12.37
CA GLN A 266 8.95 -18.18 -12.40
C GLN A 266 10.08 -17.18 -12.14
N MET A 267 10.78 -17.35 -11.02
CA MET A 267 12.05 -16.69 -10.73
C MET A 267 13.18 -17.48 -11.38
N LEU A 268 13.82 -16.86 -12.39
CA LEU A 268 15.00 -17.39 -13.08
C LEU A 268 16.27 -16.86 -12.40
N GLU A 269 17.35 -16.58 -13.14
CA GLU A 269 18.61 -16.13 -12.53
C GLU A 269 18.54 -14.69 -12.02
N ASN A 270 18.15 -13.74 -12.88
CA ASN A 270 18.12 -12.31 -12.59
C ASN A 270 16.76 -11.65 -12.87
N HIS A 271 15.79 -12.39 -13.42
CA HIS A 271 14.49 -11.88 -13.82
C HIS A 271 13.37 -12.82 -13.37
N TYR A 272 12.20 -12.22 -13.19
CA TYR A 272 10.97 -12.90 -12.80
C TYR A 272 9.92 -12.75 -13.90
N VAL A 273 9.22 -13.84 -14.21
CA VAL A 273 8.18 -13.88 -15.25
C VAL A 273 6.85 -14.29 -14.62
N PHE A 274 5.79 -13.56 -14.93
CA PHE A 274 4.42 -13.88 -14.54
C PHE A 274 3.48 -13.67 -15.71
N SER A 275 2.78 -14.73 -16.10
CA SER A 275 1.81 -14.73 -17.19
C SER A 275 0.88 -15.93 -17.05
N ALA A 276 -0.19 -15.98 -17.85
CA ALA A 276 -1.11 -17.12 -17.88
C ALA A 276 -0.41 -18.46 -18.23
N ALA A 277 0.72 -18.43 -18.94
CA ALA A 277 1.46 -19.63 -19.30
C ALA A 277 2.21 -20.26 -18.11
N VAL A 278 2.65 -19.44 -17.15
CA VAL A 278 3.43 -19.88 -15.97
C VAL A 278 2.63 -19.86 -14.67
N TYR A 279 1.31 -19.61 -14.75
CA TYR A 279 0.37 -19.60 -13.62
C TYR A 279 -0.86 -20.47 -13.93
N PRO A 280 -0.73 -21.81 -13.85
CA PRO A 280 -1.80 -22.75 -14.23
C PRO A 280 -3.01 -22.71 -13.30
N TRP A 281 -2.84 -22.20 -12.07
CA TRP A 281 -3.94 -21.98 -11.12
C TRP A 281 -5.06 -21.11 -11.68
N ARG A 282 -4.75 -20.15 -12.56
CA ARG A 282 -5.76 -19.36 -13.29
C ARG A 282 -6.81 -20.26 -13.91
N ASN A 283 -6.38 -21.26 -14.68
CA ASN A 283 -7.29 -22.13 -15.41
C ASN A 283 -8.08 -23.03 -14.45
N ARG A 284 -7.46 -23.50 -13.35
CA ARG A 284 -8.15 -24.31 -12.32
C ARG A 284 -9.24 -23.49 -11.62
N LEU A 285 -8.89 -22.31 -11.11
CA LEU A 285 -9.80 -21.42 -10.39
C LEU A 285 -10.96 -20.96 -11.27
N THR A 286 -10.67 -20.56 -12.52
CA THR A 286 -11.71 -20.18 -13.50
C THR A 286 -12.61 -21.36 -13.87
N ALA A 287 -12.06 -22.57 -14.03
CA ALA A 287 -12.86 -23.76 -14.33
C ALA A 287 -13.78 -24.16 -13.15
N TRP A 288 -13.29 -24.08 -11.92
CA TRP A 288 -14.12 -24.34 -10.73
C TRP A 288 -15.24 -23.32 -10.58
N ALA A 289 -14.95 -22.03 -10.76
CA ALA A 289 -15.97 -20.98 -10.74
C ALA A 289 -17.04 -21.20 -11.82
N ALA A 290 -16.63 -21.55 -13.05
CA ALA A 290 -17.53 -21.83 -14.16
C ALA A 290 -18.38 -23.09 -13.92
N HIS A 291 -17.79 -24.16 -13.39
CA HIS A 291 -18.49 -25.40 -13.06
C HIS A 291 -19.61 -25.18 -12.04
N GLU A 292 -19.37 -24.30 -11.06
CA GLU A 292 -20.35 -23.94 -10.03
C GLU A 292 -21.26 -22.77 -10.42
N GLY A 293 -21.09 -22.19 -11.62
CA GLY A 293 -21.90 -21.07 -12.10
C GLY A 293 -21.75 -19.80 -11.27
N LEU A 294 -20.58 -19.55 -10.68
CA LEU A 294 -20.30 -18.40 -9.82
C LEU A 294 -19.79 -17.20 -10.65
N PRO A 295 -20.61 -16.16 -10.91
CA PRO A 295 -20.16 -14.94 -11.61
C PRO A 295 -19.24 -14.07 -10.74
N ALA A 296 -19.34 -14.23 -9.42
CA ALA A 296 -18.45 -13.64 -8.44
C ALA A 296 -18.10 -14.73 -7.43
N VAL A 297 -16.81 -14.88 -7.12
CA VAL A 297 -16.26 -15.99 -6.33
C VAL A 297 -15.98 -15.51 -4.91
N PRO A 298 -16.74 -15.98 -3.90
CA PRO A 298 -16.42 -15.73 -2.51
C PRO A 298 -15.07 -16.36 -2.14
N VAL A 299 -14.23 -15.64 -1.39
CA VAL A 299 -12.95 -16.18 -0.90
C VAL A 299 -13.14 -17.45 -0.09
N SER A 300 -14.15 -17.45 0.79
CA SER A 300 -14.53 -18.63 1.57
C SER A 300 -14.82 -19.86 0.71
N ARG A 301 -15.39 -19.69 -0.50
CA ARG A 301 -15.62 -20.79 -1.44
C ARG A 301 -14.33 -21.21 -2.15
N ALA A 302 -13.53 -20.26 -2.60
CA ALA A 302 -12.23 -20.56 -3.22
C ALA A 302 -11.31 -21.34 -2.27
N ARG A 303 -11.34 -21.05 -0.97
CA ARG A 303 -10.61 -21.81 0.06
C ARG A 303 -11.08 -23.25 0.19
N GLN A 304 -12.36 -23.55 -0.06
CA GLN A 304 -12.84 -24.92 -0.06
C GLN A 304 -12.27 -25.72 -1.23
N TRP A 305 -12.05 -25.10 -2.39
CA TRP A 305 -11.34 -25.74 -3.51
C TRP A 305 -9.86 -25.98 -3.21
N LEU A 306 -9.22 -25.07 -2.45
CA LEU A 306 -7.81 -25.16 -2.08
C LEU A 306 -7.56 -26.05 -0.85
N ALA A 307 -8.59 -26.40 -0.08
CA ALA A 307 -8.47 -27.21 1.14
C ALA A 307 -7.70 -28.53 0.97
N PRO A 308 -7.85 -29.30 -0.14
CA PRO A 308 -7.07 -30.53 -0.36
C PRO A 308 -5.55 -30.33 -0.48
N TYR A 309 -5.09 -29.11 -0.77
CA TYR A 309 -3.66 -28.77 -0.84
C TYR A 309 -3.07 -28.46 0.53
N GLY A 310 -3.91 -28.24 1.56
CA GLY A 310 -3.49 -28.01 2.93
C GLY A 310 -2.70 -26.71 3.16
N MET A 311 -2.72 -25.75 2.25
CA MET A 311 -1.92 -24.53 2.41
C MET A 311 -2.35 -23.69 3.62
N THR A 312 -1.47 -22.80 4.10
CA THR A 312 -1.90 -21.78 5.08
C THR A 312 -2.78 -20.74 4.37
N ARG A 313 -3.62 -20.05 5.13
CA ARG A 313 -4.51 -19.00 4.59
C ARG A 313 -3.74 -17.97 3.78
N GLU A 314 -2.58 -17.53 4.27
CA GLU A 314 -1.77 -16.53 3.58
C GLU A 314 -1.17 -17.05 2.27
N VAL A 315 -0.84 -18.34 2.17
CA VAL A 315 -0.39 -18.96 0.92
C VAL A 315 -1.55 -19.06 -0.08
N GLU A 316 -2.75 -19.46 0.36
CA GLU A 316 -3.96 -19.45 -0.48
C GLU A 316 -4.25 -18.04 -0.99
N ASN A 317 -4.11 -17.02 -0.13
CA ASN A 317 -4.33 -15.63 -0.47
C ASN A 317 -3.38 -15.13 -1.57
N LEU A 318 -2.12 -15.56 -1.58
CA LEU A 318 -1.20 -15.25 -2.67
C LEU A 318 -1.70 -15.81 -4.01
N LEU A 319 -2.23 -17.05 -4.03
CA LEU A 319 -2.83 -17.62 -5.25
C LEU A 319 -4.00 -16.76 -5.71
N LEU A 320 -4.93 -16.41 -4.82
CA LEU A 320 -6.11 -15.63 -5.18
C LEU A 320 -5.75 -14.21 -5.64
N MET A 321 -4.75 -13.57 -5.03
CA MET A 321 -4.25 -12.26 -5.47
C MET A 321 -3.60 -12.34 -6.84
N ALA A 322 -2.79 -13.36 -7.12
CA ALA A 322 -2.20 -13.55 -8.43
C ALA A 322 -3.27 -13.78 -9.51
N TRP A 323 -4.31 -14.56 -9.21
CA TRP A 323 -5.45 -14.73 -10.11
C TRP A 323 -6.19 -13.43 -10.36
N ALA A 324 -6.48 -12.67 -9.29
CA ALA A 324 -7.17 -11.39 -9.39
C ALA A 324 -6.40 -10.39 -10.26
N LEU A 325 -5.08 -10.28 -10.07
CA LEU A 325 -4.23 -9.41 -10.86
C LEU A 325 -4.16 -9.83 -12.33
N LEU A 326 -4.05 -11.13 -12.61
CA LEU A 326 -3.88 -11.62 -13.97
C LEU A 326 -5.15 -11.51 -14.83
N ASP A 327 -6.31 -11.77 -14.23
CA ASP A 327 -7.63 -11.67 -14.90
C ASP A 327 -8.33 -10.32 -14.64
N ASP A 328 -7.61 -9.32 -14.12
CA ASP A 328 -8.11 -7.97 -13.83
C ASP A 328 -9.39 -7.95 -12.96
N LYS A 329 -9.49 -8.89 -12.02
CA LYS A 329 -10.63 -9.03 -11.11
C LYS A 329 -10.56 -8.00 -9.99
N GLN A 330 -11.72 -7.54 -9.57
CA GLN A 330 -11.87 -6.62 -8.44
C GLN A 330 -12.26 -7.36 -7.16
N TRP A 331 -11.63 -6.96 -6.07
CA TRP A 331 -12.03 -7.35 -4.72
C TRP A 331 -13.23 -6.52 -4.30
N ALA A 332 -14.25 -7.18 -3.73
CA ALA A 332 -15.41 -6.53 -3.18
C ALA A 332 -15.72 -7.03 -1.76
N LYS A 333 -16.16 -6.11 -0.91
CA LYS A 333 -16.65 -6.39 0.44
C LYS A 333 -18.01 -5.74 0.61
N SER A 334 -19.03 -6.52 0.96
CA SER A 334 -20.42 -6.05 1.07
C SER A 334 -20.90 -5.27 -0.18
N GLY A 335 -20.45 -5.67 -1.36
CA GLY A 335 -20.80 -5.05 -2.66
C GLY A 335 -19.91 -3.87 -3.09
N ALA A 336 -19.16 -3.26 -2.17
CA ALA A 336 -18.23 -2.16 -2.47
C ALA A 336 -16.87 -2.69 -2.92
N GLY A 337 -16.28 -2.08 -3.95
CA GLY A 337 -14.92 -2.38 -4.39
C GLY A 337 -13.88 -1.95 -3.36
N ILE A 338 -12.86 -2.77 -3.13
CA ILE A 338 -11.75 -2.45 -2.23
C ILE A 338 -10.40 -2.75 -2.88
N THR A 339 -9.35 -2.07 -2.42
CA THR A 339 -7.97 -2.38 -2.79
C THR A 339 -7.36 -3.32 -1.75
N VAL A 340 -6.74 -4.40 -2.23
CA VAL A 340 -6.02 -5.38 -1.41
C VAL A 340 -4.56 -5.37 -1.84
N SER A 341 -3.66 -5.01 -0.92
CA SER A 341 -2.22 -4.85 -1.23
C SER A 341 -1.32 -5.92 -0.63
N GLY A 342 -1.82 -6.74 0.29
CA GLY A 342 -1.06 -7.77 0.99
C GLY A 342 -1.89 -8.99 1.33
N VAL A 343 -1.23 -10.14 1.49
CA VAL A 343 -1.90 -11.43 1.72
C VAL A 343 -2.71 -11.46 3.00
N GLU A 344 -2.38 -10.65 4.00
CA GLU A 344 -3.12 -10.56 5.27
C GLU A 344 -4.49 -9.88 5.15
N GLN A 345 -4.72 -9.11 4.08
CA GLN A 345 -5.96 -8.36 3.87
C GLN A 345 -7.05 -9.21 3.20
N VAL A 346 -6.71 -10.37 2.65
CA VAL A 346 -7.66 -11.27 2.00
C VAL A 346 -8.42 -12.11 3.04
N THR A 347 -9.63 -11.67 3.38
CA THR A 347 -10.51 -12.28 4.38
C THR A 347 -11.67 -13.07 3.77
N ASP A 348 -12.32 -13.95 4.56
CA ASP A 348 -13.37 -14.88 4.08
C ASP A 348 -14.63 -14.18 3.54
N ASP A 349 -14.88 -12.95 3.98
CA ASP A 349 -16.01 -12.10 3.61
C ASP A 349 -15.79 -11.32 2.30
N LEU A 350 -14.61 -11.44 1.69
CA LEU A 350 -14.33 -10.84 0.39
C LEU A 350 -14.86 -11.71 -0.76
N VAL A 351 -15.11 -11.04 -1.87
CA VAL A 351 -15.55 -11.65 -3.12
C VAL A 351 -14.67 -11.13 -4.26
N LEU A 352 -14.25 -12.03 -5.15
CA LEU A 352 -13.63 -11.69 -6.43
C LEU A 352 -14.70 -11.61 -7.50
N ARG A 353 -14.78 -10.49 -8.21
CA ARG A 353 -15.73 -10.30 -9.31
C ARG A 353 -15.04 -9.69 -10.52
N GLU A 354 -15.66 -9.83 -11.68
CA GLU A 354 -15.26 -9.07 -12.86
C GLU A 354 -15.28 -7.56 -12.57
N PRO A 355 -14.37 -6.78 -13.17
CA PRO A 355 -14.30 -5.36 -12.93
C PRO A 355 -15.61 -4.69 -13.35
N ALA A 356 -16.10 -3.78 -12.51
CA ALA A 356 -17.21 -2.92 -12.90
C ALA A 356 -16.72 -2.01 -14.04
N LEU A 357 -17.31 -2.16 -15.22
CA LEU A 357 -17.06 -1.28 -16.36
C LEU A 357 -18.24 -0.33 -16.54
N PRO A 358 -18.00 0.92 -16.98
CA PRO A 358 -19.08 1.82 -17.37
C PRO A 358 -19.87 1.22 -18.52
N ASP A 359 -21.10 1.72 -18.71
CA ASP A 359 -21.90 1.37 -19.88
C ASP A 359 -21.16 1.77 -21.18
N VAL A 360 -21.47 1.08 -22.28
CA VAL A 360 -20.82 1.34 -23.58
C VAL A 360 -21.11 2.78 -24.03
N ASP A 361 -22.34 3.24 -23.92
CA ASP A 361 -22.73 4.60 -24.32
C ASP A 361 -22.06 5.64 -23.42
N ALA A 362 -21.96 5.34 -22.13
CA ALA A 362 -21.27 6.18 -21.16
C ALA A 362 -19.79 6.34 -21.51
N TRP A 363 -19.11 5.24 -21.83
CA TRP A 363 -17.70 5.23 -22.19
C TRP A 363 -17.43 5.98 -23.51
N ASP A 364 -18.18 5.65 -24.57
CA ASP A 364 -17.99 6.22 -25.91
C ASP A 364 -18.23 7.74 -25.94
N ALA A 365 -19.10 8.27 -25.07
CA ALA A 365 -19.27 9.71 -24.95
C ALA A 365 -18.26 10.37 -23.99
N ALA A 366 -17.86 9.70 -22.91
CA ALA A 366 -16.98 10.29 -21.90
C ALA A 366 -15.55 10.50 -22.42
N VAL A 367 -15.00 9.55 -23.19
CA VAL A 367 -13.63 9.64 -23.74
C VAL A 367 -13.40 10.92 -24.58
N PRO A 368 -14.21 11.24 -25.61
CA PRO A 368 -14.01 12.46 -26.38
C PRO A 368 -14.28 13.73 -25.57
N ARG A 369 -15.20 13.70 -24.59
CA ARG A 369 -15.46 14.83 -23.69
C ARG A 369 -14.26 15.12 -22.79
N ALA A 370 -13.65 14.08 -22.23
CA ALA A 370 -12.44 14.22 -21.42
C ALA A 370 -11.26 14.75 -22.25
N ALA A 371 -11.14 14.33 -23.51
CA ALA A 371 -10.16 14.88 -24.44
C ALA A 371 -10.42 16.37 -24.71
N ALA A 372 -11.66 16.75 -25.00
CA ALA A 372 -12.03 18.14 -25.30
C ALA A 372 -11.86 19.08 -24.10
N LEU A 373 -12.19 18.62 -22.89
CA LEU A 373 -12.15 19.45 -21.67
C LEU A 373 -10.78 19.49 -21.00
N PHE A 374 -10.06 18.37 -20.99
CA PHE A 374 -8.84 18.20 -20.19
C PHE A 374 -7.58 17.90 -21.03
N GLY A 375 -7.72 17.67 -22.34
CA GLY A 375 -6.60 17.29 -23.21
C GLY A 375 -6.06 15.89 -22.93
N THR A 376 -6.86 15.02 -22.33
CA THR A 376 -6.48 13.64 -21.99
C THR A 376 -6.53 12.73 -23.22
N SER A 377 -5.70 11.70 -23.24
CA SER A 377 -5.66 10.70 -24.32
C SER A 377 -5.55 9.30 -23.72
N VAL A 378 -6.56 8.48 -23.97
CA VAL A 378 -6.61 7.06 -23.60
C VAL A 378 -7.10 6.27 -24.82
N ALA A 379 -6.74 4.99 -24.89
CA ALA A 379 -7.26 4.12 -25.94
C ALA A 379 -8.78 3.97 -25.81
N ASN A 380 -9.51 3.95 -26.94
CA ASN A 380 -10.98 3.89 -26.94
C ASN A 380 -11.55 2.53 -26.50
N LEU A 381 -10.70 1.51 -26.29
CA LEU A 381 -11.15 0.19 -25.84
C LEU A 381 -11.71 0.28 -24.42
N ARG A 382 -12.96 -0.15 -24.22
CA ARG A 382 -13.58 -0.24 -22.89
C ARG A 382 -12.99 -1.39 -22.08
N SER A 383 -11.94 -1.10 -21.31
CA SER A 383 -11.27 -2.01 -20.38
C SER A 383 -11.05 -1.34 -19.03
N ALA A 384 -10.88 -2.11 -17.95
CA ALA A 384 -10.71 -1.51 -16.61
C ALA A 384 -9.44 -0.67 -16.54
N ALA A 385 -8.35 -1.11 -17.19
CA ALA A 385 -7.11 -0.35 -17.33
C ALA A 385 -7.32 1.03 -17.99
N ASN A 386 -8.09 1.09 -19.08
CA ASN A 386 -8.34 2.37 -19.77
C ASN A 386 -9.29 3.26 -18.96
N VAL A 387 -10.28 2.68 -18.27
CA VAL A 387 -11.19 3.41 -17.36
C VAL A 387 -10.40 4.04 -16.21
N ALA A 388 -9.54 3.27 -15.55
CA ALA A 388 -8.68 3.77 -14.47
C ALA A 388 -7.66 4.81 -14.95
N GLY A 389 -7.08 4.61 -16.14
CA GLY A 389 -6.19 5.58 -16.77
C GLY A 389 -6.88 6.92 -17.03
N LEU A 390 -8.09 6.89 -17.57
CA LEU A 390 -8.90 8.09 -17.81
C LEU A 390 -9.24 8.80 -16.49
N GLY A 391 -9.73 8.04 -15.50
CA GLY A 391 -10.07 8.57 -14.18
C GLY A 391 -8.88 9.25 -13.49
N THR A 392 -7.70 8.64 -13.57
CA THR A 392 -6.45 9.18 -13.00
C THR A 392 -6.08 10.52 -13.64
N GLU A 393 -6.00 10.60 -14.97
CA GLU A 393 -5.60 11.83 -15.67
C GLU A 393 -6.65 12.95 -15.50
N VAL A 394 -7.95 12.63 -15.59
CA VAL A 394 -9.03 13.60 -15.38
C VAL A 394 -9.02 14.14 -13.95
N ARG A 395 -8.91 13.26 -12.94
CA ARG A 395 -8.88 13.67 -11.52
C ARG A 395 -7.66 14.54 -11.22
N LYS A 396 -6.49 14.18 -11.75
CA LYS A 396 -5.27 14.98 -11.64
C LYS A 396 -5.48 16.37 -12.22
N ARG A 397 -5.98 16.46 -13.46
CA ARG A 397 -6.23 17.75 -14.11
C ARG A 397 -7.31 18.56 -13.40
N ALA A 398 -8.34 17.91 -12.90
CA ALA A 398 -9.40 18.56 -12.13
C ALA A 398 -8.84 19.23 -10.86
N ARG A 399 -8.01 18.51 -10.10
CA ARG A 399 -7.34 19.03 -8.89
C ARG A 399 -6.41 20.20 -9.19
N GLU A 400 -5.70 20.18 -10.31
CA GLU A 400 -4.82 21.28 -10.73
C GLU A 400 -5.61 22.57 -11.06
N LEU A 401 -6.77 22.45 -11.71
CA LEU A 401 -7.56 23.59 -12.19
C LEU A 401 -8.57 24.13 -11.17
N GLN A 402 -9.01 23.30 -10.21
CA GLN A 402 -10.07 23.62 -9.26
C GLN A 402 -9.83 24.92 -8.48
N PRO A 403 -8.65 25.19 -7.86
CA PRO A 403 -8.47 26.38 -7.05
C PRO A 403 -8.67 27.68 -7.83
N ALA A 404 -8.10 27.76 -9.04
CA ALA A 404 -8.21 28.94 -9.89
C ALA A 404 -9.63 29.15 -10.42
N SER A 405 -10.38 28.07 -10.67
CA SER A 405 -11.79 28.17 -11.08
C SER A 405 -12.69 28.71 -9.97
N VAL A 406 -12.42 28.37 -8.71
CA VAL A 406 -13.14 28.93 -7.56
C VAL A 406 -12.86 30.43 -7.44
N ASP A 407 -11.57 30.81 -7.52
CA ASP A 407 -11.15 32.21 -7.49
C ASP A 407 -11.78 33.02 -8.64
N LEU A 408 -11.86 32.45 -9.84
CA LEU A 408 -12.43 33.12 -11.01
C LEU A 408 -13.89 33.53 -10.78
N VAL A 409 -14.72 32.61 -10.26
CA VAL A 409 -16.13 32.91 -9.97
C VAL A 409 -16.24 34.00 -8.91
N ASN A 410 -15.45 33.92 -7.83
CA ASN A 410 -15.48 34.90 -6.76
C ASN A 410 -15.12 36.31 -7.25
N VAL A 411 -14.02 36.45 -8.00
CA VAL A 411 -13.53 37.74 -8.47
C VAL A 411 -14.44 38.34 -9.56
N LEU A 412 -15.05 37.51 -10.41
CA LEU A 412 -16.04 37.99 -11.38
C LEU A 412 -17.30 38.53 -10.70
N LEU A 413 -17.76 37.89 -9.62
CA LEU A 413 -18.91 38.37 -8.86
C LEU A 413 -18.59 39.63 -8.07
N GLU A 414 -17.41 39.69 -7.46
CA GLU A 414 -16.91 40.87 -6.73
C GLU A 414 -16.90 42.13 -7.62
N HIS A 415 -16.41 42.00 -8.87
CA HIS A 415 -16.34 43.12 -9.82
C HIS A 415 -17.49 43.17 -10.82
N SER A 416 -18.58 42.44 -10.58
CA SER A 416 -19.69 42.31 -11.54
C SER A 416 -20.31 43.65 -11.94
N ALA A 417 -20.51 44.55 -10.97
CA ALA A 417 -21.04 45.90 -11.20
C ALA A 417 -20.09 46.77 -12.05
N GLN A 418 -18.79 46.74 -11.76
CA GLN A 418 -17.77 47.51 -12.48
C GLN A 418 -17.58 47.00 -13.92
N LEU A 419 -17.74 45.69 -14.12
CA LEU A 419 -17.69 45.03 -15.42
C LEU A 419 -19.01 45.08 -16.20
N GLY A 420 -20.10 45.59 -15.61
CA GLY A 420 -21.42 45.60 -16.23
C GLY A 420 -21.96 44.20 -16.58
N ILE A 421 -21.56 43.16 -15.84
CA ILE A 421 -21.99 41.78 -16.05
C ILE A 421 -23.03 41.37 -15.01
N SER A 422 -23.90 40.44 -15.39
CA SER A 422 -24.92 39.87 -14.51
C SER A 422 -24.63 38.40 -14.25
N ASP A 423 -25.30 37.82 -13.26
CA ASP A 423 -25.24 36.38 -12.97
C ASP A 423 -25.62 35.47 -14.15
N GLN A 424 -26.30 36.02 -15.17
CA GLN A 424 -26.69 35.31 -16.38
C GLN A 424 -25.75 35.55 -17.57
N SER A 425 -24.69 36.33 -17.39
CA SER A 425 -23.69 36.55 -18.44
C SER A 425 -22.97 35.23 -18.77
N PRO A 426 -22.78 34.89 -20.06
CA PRO A 426 -22.13 33.65 -20.50
C PRO A 426 -20.85 33.31 -19.72
N ARG A 427 -19.97 34.28 -19.50
CA ARG A 427 -18.74 34.10 -18.72
C ARG A 427 -18.97 33.59 -17.30
N ILE A 428 -19.94 34.15 -16.57
CA ILE A 428 -20.25 33.74 -15.19
C ILE A 428 -20.87 32.35 -15.18
N LEU A 429 -21.80 32.08 -16.11
CA LEU A 429 -22.43 30.76 -16.24
C LEU A 429 -21.39 29.67 -16.52
N THR A 430 -20.48 29.91 -17.47
CA THR A 430 -19.42 28.97 -17.83
C THR A 430 -18.37 28.81 -16.73
N ALA A 431 -18.00 29.89 -16.03
CA ALA A 431 -17.09 29.81 -14.88
C ALA A 431 -17.69 28.99 -13.71
N ARG A 432 -18.99 29.18 -13.41
CA ARG A 432 -19.72 28.40 -12.40
C ARG A 432 -19.82 26.92 -12.78
N LEU A 433 -20.17 26.62 -14.03
CA LEU A 433 -20.21 25.25 -14.55
C LEU A 433 -18.83 24.57 -14.44
N GLY A 434 -17.76 25.28 -14.78
CA GLY A 434 -16.39 24.79 -14.64
C GLY A 434 -16.01 24.51 -13.19
N GLN A 435 -16.34 25.43 -12.29
CA GLN A 435 -16.09 25.27 -10.85
C GLN A 435 -16.80 24.03 -10.29
N GLU A 436 -18.09 23.86 -10.61
CA GLU A 436 -18.90 22.73 -10.15
C GLU A 436 -18.37 21.39 -10.69
N LEU A 437 -18.06 21.33 -11.99
CA LEU A 437 -17.52 20.14 -12.64
C LEU A 437 -16.16 19.74 -12.02
N LEU A 438 -15.24 20.70 -11.89
CA LEU A 438 -13.92 20.46 -11.32
C LEU A 438 -14.01 19.98 -9.88
N ALA A 439 -14.92 20.56 -9.08
CA ALA A 439 -15.14 20.16 -7.70
C ALA A 439 -15.68 18.72 -7.58
N ARG A 440 -16.58 18.30 -8.47
CA ARG A 440 -17.07 16.92 -8.51
C ARG A 440 -15.97 15.94 -8.90
N LEU A 441 -15.28 16.20 -10.02
CA LEU A 441 -14.26 15.30 -10.55
C LEU A 441 -13.00 15.19 -9.66
N ALA A 442 -12.58 16.27 -9.01
CA ALA A 442 -11.41 16.26 -8.13
C ALA A 442 -11.58 15.37 -6.89
N ASN A 443 -12.83 15.21 -6.44
CA ASN A 443 -13.20 14.49 -5.22
C ASN A 443 -13.81 13.09 -5.48
N GLU A 444 -14.09 12.74 -6.74
CA GLU A 444 -14.61 11.42 -7.10
C GLU A 444 -13.49 10.36 -7.11
N ASN A 445 -13.68 9.26 -6.38
CA ASN A 445 -12.68 8.19 -6.24
C ASN A 445 -13.04 6.94 -7.06
N ASP A 446 -14.30 6.78 -7.47
CA ASP A 446 -14.74 5.67 -8.31
C ASP A 446 -14.65 6.07 -9.80
N ASP A 447 -13.83 5.35 -10.56
CA ASP A 447 -13.56 5.68 -11.96
C ASP A 447 -14.78 5.44 -12.87
N VAL A 448 -15.68 4.51 -12.52
CA VAL A 448 -16.93 4.28 -13.25
C VAL A 448 -17.90 5.44 -13.01
N VAL A 449 -18.02 5.91 -11.76
CA VAL A 449 -18.84 7.08 -11.42
C VAL A 449 -18.27 8.35 -12.06
N LEU A 450 -16.94 8.48 -12.14
CA LEU A 450 -16.28 9.58 -12.85
C LEU A 450 -16.64 9.58 -14.35
N VAL A 451 -16.56 8.42 -15.01
CA VAL A 451 -16.99 8.26 -16.41
C VAL A 451 -18.47 8.62 -16.56
N GLN A 452 -19.33 8.14 -15.65
CA GLN A 452 -20.75 8.46 -15.66
C GLN A 452 -20.99 9.97 -15.49
N THR A 453 -20.24 10.64 -14.63
CA THR A 453 -20.31 12.10 -14.43
C THR A 453 -19.94 12.86 -15.71
N LEU A 454 -18.93 12.40 -16.45
CA LEU A 454 -18.57 12.97 -17.76
C LEU A 454 -19.63 12.71 -18.83
N PHE A 455 -20.30 11.56 -18.79
CA PHE A 455 -21.41 11.20 -19.68
C PHE A 455 -22.67 12.05 -19.42
N GLU A 456 -23.04 12.23 -18.14
CA GLU A 456 -24.23 13.00 -17.74
C GLU A 456 -24.04 14.51 -17.82
N LEU A 457 -22.80 14.98 -17.98
CA LEU A 457 -22.49 16.40 -18.09
C LEU A 457 -23.29 17.04 -19.23
N ALA A 458 -24.16 17.99 -18.87
CA ALA A 458 -24.82 18.86 -19.83
C ALA A 458 -23.79 19.86 -20.37
N LEU A 459 -23.09 19.46 -21.43
CA LEU A 459 -22.12 20.32 -22.08
C LEU A 459 -22.81 21.51 -22.75
N PRO A 460 -22.25 22.72 -22.67
CA PRO A 460 -22.69 23.82 -23.51
C PRO A 460 -22.48 23.43 -24.99
N ALA A 461 -23.21 24.11 -25.90
CA ALA A 461 -23.12 23.85 -27.33
C ALA A 461 -21.67 23.89 -27.86
N GLU A 462 -20.80 24.66 -27.20
CA GLU A 462 -19.37 24.71 -27.45
C GLU A 462 -18.55 24.34 -26.19
N PRO A 463 -18.15 23.06 -26.04
CA PRO A 463 -17.35 22.59 -24.91
C PRO A 463 -15.98 23.29 -24.77
N GLN A 464 -15.45 23.83 -25.87
CA GLN A 464 -14.18 24.56 -25.91
C GLN A 464 -14.22 25.84 -25.07
N SER A 465 -15.39 26.48 -24.95
CA SER A 465 -15.56 27.66 -24.09
C SER A 465 -15.40 27.29 -22.61
N LEU A 466 -15.95 26.14 -22.18
CA LEU A 466 -15.77 25.60 -20.83
C LEU A 466 -14.30 25.23 -20.56
N ALA A 467 -13.67 24.49 -21.49
CA ALA A 467 -12.25 24.13 -21.40
C ALA A 467 -11.36 25.38 -21.29
N LYS A 468 -11.65 26.41 -22.09
CA LYS A 468 -10.92 27.67 -22.07
C LYS A 468 -11.07 28.38 -20.73
N SER A 469 -12.29 28.54 -20.24
CA SER A 469 -12.58 29.17 -18.94
C SER A 469 -11.79 28.51 -17.80
N MET A 470 -11.80 27.18 -17.73
CA MET A 470 -11.04 26.43 -16.71
C MET A 470 -9.53 26.63 -16.84
N THR A 471 -8.99 26.58 -18.05
CA THR A 471 -7.53 26.61 -18.28
C THR A 471 -6.91 28.00 -18.20
N SER A 472 -7.66 29.07 -18.51
CA SER A 472 -7.18 30.45 -18.38
C SER A 472 -7.56 31.12 -17.06
N ALA A 473 -8.28 30.44 -16.17
CA ALA A 473 -8.77 30.99 -14.90
C ALA A 473 -7.68 31.72 -14.11
N THR A 474 -6.49 31.12 -13.94
CA THR A 474 -5.36 31.75 -13.22
C THR A 474 -4.93 33.07 -13.86
N ALA A 475 -4.85 33.13 -15.19
CA ALA A 475 -4.44 34.34 -15.90
C ALA A 475 -5.51 35.45 -15.81
N VAL A 476 -6.78 35.08 -15.91
CA VAL A 476 -7.91 36.03 -15.81
C VAL A 476 -8.06 36.55 -14.38
N VAL A 477 -7.96 35.67 -13.37
CA VAL A 477 -7.94 36.05 -11.95
C VAL A 477 -6.78 37.00 -11.67
N GLY A 478 -5.58 36.70 -12.15
CA GLY A 478 -4.42 37.56 -12.00
C GLY A 478 -4.63 38.94 -12.63
N ALA A 479 -5.25 39.01 -13.82
CA ALA A 479 -5.57 40.26 -14.48
C ALA A 479 -6.62 41.08 -13.73
N LEU A 480 -7.66 40.44 -13.20
CA LEU A 480 -8.72 41.11 -12.43
C LEU A 480 -8.20 41.60 -11.07
N ARG A 481 -7.44 40.78 -10.34
CA ARG A 481 -6.86 41.16 -9.04
C ARG A 481 -5.76 42.22 -9.17
N GLY A 482 -5.01 42.20 -10.27
CA GLY A 482 -3.93 43.15 -10.54
C GLY A 482 -4.39 44.48 -11.13
N LEU A 483 -5.69 44.64 -11.44
CA LEU A 483 -6.22 45.84 -12.06
C LEU A 483 -6.32 47.00 -11.06
N MET A 484 -6.00 48.22 -11.50
CA MET A 484 -6.27 49.43 -10.72
C MET A 484 -7.74 49.86 -10.88
N TRP A 485 -8.66 49.17 -10.20
CA TRP A 485 -10.10 49.44 -10.28
C TRP A 485 -10.48 50.90 -9.99
N THR A 486 -9.77 51.55 -9.06
CA THR A 486 -9.97 52.97 -8.73
C THR A 486 -9.78 53.92 -9.92
N MET A 487 -8.96 53.55 -10.90
CA MET A 487 -8.79 54.34 -12.13
C MET A 487 -10.03 54.25 -13.02
N LEU A 488 -10.64 53.05 -13.13
CA LEU A 488 -11.90 52.88 -13.86
C LEU A 488 -13.04 53.61 -13.15
N ASP A 489 -13.11 53.51 -11.82
CA ASP A 489 -14.09 54.25 -11.01
C ASP A 489 -13.94 55.77 -11.20
N SER A 490 -12.70 56.28 -11.25
CA SER A 490 -12.41 57.71 -11.48
C SER A 490 -12.87 58.18 -12.86
N VAL A 491 -12.67 57.36 -13.89
CA VAL A 491 -13.14 57.66 -15.26
C VAL A 491 -14.66 57.62 -15.35
N GLN A 492 -15.31 56.66 -14.68
CA GLN A 492 -16.78 56.60 -14.63
C GLN A 492 -17.40 57.80 -13.90
N ALA A 493 -16.69 58.37 -12.91
CA ALA A 493 -17.13 59.53 -12.15
C ALA A 493 -16.99 60.88 -12.90
N ILE A 494 -16.42 60.90 -14.10
CA ILE A 494 -16.36 62.11 -14.95
C ILE A 494 -17.80 62.59 -15.25
N ASP A 495 -18.00 63.90 -15.01
CA ASP A 495 -19.30 64.56 -15.15
C ASP A 495 -19.92 64.24 -16.53
N PRO A 496 -21.21 63.86 -16.59
CA PRO A 496 -21.93 63.65 -17.84
C PRO A 496 -21.84 64.82 -18.85
N ALA A 497 -21.62 66.04 -18.39
CA ALA A 497 -21.46 67.22 -19.23
C ALA A 497 -20.03 67.44 -19.78
N ASP A 498 -19.03 66.66 -19.33
CA ASP A 498 -17.64 66.74 -19.79
C ASP A 498 -17.52 66.16 -21.22
N ALA A 499 -16.74 66.83 -22.07
CA ALA A 499 -16.50 66.39 -23.46
C ALA A 499 -15.88 64.99 -23.55
N ARG A 500 -15.17 64.55 -22.50
CA ARG A 500 -14.57 63.20 -22.39
C ARG A 500 -15.58 62.09 -22.16
N ARG A 501 -16.83 62.42 -21.85
CA ARG A 501 -17.86 61.43 -21.51
C ARG A 501 -18.13 60.42 -22.62
N ALA A 502 -18.08 60.85 -23.88
CA ALA A 502 -18.25 59.94 -25.02
C ALA A 502 -17.19 58.83 -25.04
N ASP A 503 -15.93 59.16 -24.69
CA ASP A 503 -14.85 58.18 -24.60
C ASP A 503 -15.00 57.23 -23.40
N VAL A 504 -15.56 57.73 -22.29
CA VAL A 504 -15.90 56.92 -21.10
C VAL A 504 -16.95 55.88 -21.46
N ASP A 505 -18.05 56.29 -22.11
CA ASP A 505 -19.15 55.40 -22.45
C ASP A 505 -18.71 54.34 -23.48
N LEU A 506 -17.84 54.69 -24.43
CA LEU A 506 -17.23 53.73 -25.36
C LEU A 506 -16.33 52.72 -24.64
N LEU A 507 -15.50 53.18 -23.69
CA LEU A 507 -14.64 52.31 -22.88
C LEU A 507 -15.46 51.33 -22.05
N VAL A 508 -16.47 51.83 -21.32
CA VAL A 508 -17.33 51.01 -20.46
C VAL A 508 -18.14 50.03 -21.30
N GLY A 509 -18.74 50.49 -22.41
CA GLY A 509 -19.50 49.63 -23.32
C GLY A 509 -18.66 48.50 -23.89
N SER A 510 -17.44 48.78 -24.35
CA SER A 510 -16.51 47.79 -24.90
C SER A 510 -16.04 46.77 -23.85
N LEU A 511 -15.69 47.25 -22.66
CA LEU A 511 -15.27 46.38 -21.56
C LEU A 511 -16.42 45.47 -21.11
N SER A 512 -17.63 46.03 -20.92
CA SER A 512 -18.80 45.25 -20.51
C SER A 512 -19.21 44.22 -21.55
N ALA A 513 -19.16 44.56 -22.85
CA ALA A 513 -19.42 43.59 -23.91
C ALA A 513 -18.42 42.42 -23.88
N THR A 514 -17.13 42.72 -23.69
CA THR A 514 -16.07 41.71 -23.59
C THR A 514 -16.21 40.86 -22.32
N ALA A 515 -16.52 41.49 -21.18
CA ALA A 515 -16.71 40.84 -19.90
C ALA A 515 -17.94 39.93 -19.89
N ALA A 516 -19.01 40.29 -20.60
CA ALA A 516 -20.20 39.44 -20.73
C ALA A 516 -19.94 38.21 -21.62
N GLY A 517 -19.11 38.34 -22.67
CA GLY A 517 -18.80 37.27 -23.61
C GLY A 517 -17.94 36.13 -23.04
N GLU A 518 -17.96 34.98 -23.70
CA GLU A 518 -17.13 33.81 -23.36
C GLU A 518 -15.64 34.08 -23.52
N GLU A 519 -14.80 33.55 -22.63
CA GLU A 519 -13.34 33.77 -22.64
C GLU A 519 -12.66 33.26 -23.92
N LEU A 520 -13.25 32.25 -24.57
CA LEU A 520 -12.76 31.72 -25.85
C LEU A 520 -12.84 32.76 -26.98
N HIS A 521 -13.92 33.52 -27.02
CA HIS A 521 -14.20 34.49 -28.09
C HIS A 521 -13.80 35.91 -27.72
N SER A 522 -13.81 36.22 -26.43
CA SER A 522 -13.65 37.57 -25.90
C SER A 522 -12.68 37.52 -24.73
N PRO A 523 -11.35 37.50 -24.97
CA PRO A 523 -10.37 37.34 -23.91
C PRO A 523 -10.35 38.56 -22.98
N LEU A 524 -10.63 38.35 -21.70
CA LEU A 524 -10.84 39.45 -20.75
C LEU A 524 -9.52 40.11 -20.33
N ALA A 525 -8.45 39.35 -20.11
CA ALA A 525 -7.18 39.89 -19.63
C ALA A 525 -6.54 40.95 -20.56
N PRO A 526 -6.55 40.79 -21.89
CA PRO A 526 -6.16 41.87 -22.82
C PRO A 526 -7.10 43.09 -22.78
N ALA A 527 -8.41 42.86 -22.68
CA ALA A 527 -9.40 43.94 -22.66
C ALA A 527 -9.29 44.81 -21.40
N LEU A 528 -9.04 44.19 -20.24
CA LEU A 528 -8.77 44.91 -18.99
C LEU A 528 -7.52 45.81 -19.09
N ARG A 529 -6.45 45.31 -19.72
CA ARG A 529 -5.22 46.10 -19.94
C ARG A 529 -5.48 47.29 -20.86
N ALA A 530 -6.17 47.08 -21.98
CA ALA A 530 -6.54 48.14 -22.90
C ALA A 530 -7.47 49.18 -22.24
N ALA A 531 -8.39 48.73 -21.38
CA ALA A 531 -9.28 49.62 -20.63
C ALA A 531 -8.51 50.53 -19.66
N VAL A 532 -7.53 50.01 -18.93
CA VAL A 532 -6.68 50.85 -18.03
C VAL A 532 -5.85 51.86 -18.81
N GLU A 533 -5.24 51.45 -19.93
CA GLU A 533 -4.48 52.37 -20.78
C GLU A 533 -5.36 53.50 -21.31
N ARG A 534 -6.55 53.16 -21.83
CA ARG A 534 -7.50 54.14 -22.34
C ARG A 534 -8.06 55.03 -21.22
N ALA A 535 -8.31 54.49 -20.03
CA ALA A 535 -8.70 55.25 -18.85
C ALA A 535 -7.65 56.30 -18.48
N GLY A 536 -6.36 55.93 -18.51
CA GLY A 536 -5.25 56.87 -18.29
C GLY A 536 -5.22 58.02 -19.31
N GLN A 537 -5.45 57.72 -20.59
CA GLN A 537 -5.55 58.75 -21.65
C GLN A 537 -6.72 59.71 -21.42
N ILE A 538 -7.88 59.21 -21.01
CA ILE A 538 -9.07 60.02 -20.71
C ILE A 538 -8.80 60.95 -19.51
N LEU A 539 -8.17 60.43 -18.44
CA LEU A 539 -7.82 61.23 -17.28
C LEU A 539 -6.76 62.30 -17.59
N ALA A 540 -5.82 62.02 -18.50
CA ALA A 540 -4.77 62.95 -18.90
C ALA A 540 -5.25 64.08 -19.84
N ALA A 541 -6.39 63.92 -20.52
CA ALA A 541 -6.92 64.88 -21.52
C ALA A 541 -7.54 66.16 -20.94
N VAL A 542 -7.21 66.56 -19.69
CA VAL A 542 -7.72 67.79 -19.07
C VAL A 542 -7.17 69.02 -19.79
N THR A 543 -8.05 69.81 -20.41
CA THR A 543 -7.70 71.13 -20.99
C THR A 543 -7.31 72.12 -19.89
N PRO A 544 -6.18 72.87 -20.01
CA PRO A 544 -5.84 73.94 -19.08
C PRO A 544 -6.93 75.04 -19.07
N PRO A 545 -7.21 75.71 -17.94
CA PRO A 545 -8.18 76.79 -17.90
C PRO A 545 -7.76 77.96 -18.81
N PRO A 546 -8.70 78.67 -19.46
CA PRO A 546 -8.38 79.81 -20.31
C PRO A 546 -7.70 80.92 -19.49
N PRO A 547 -6.67 81.60 -20.02
CA PRO A 547 -6.00 82.68 -19.31
C PRO A 547 -7.00 83.80 -18.97
N PRO A 548 -6.91 84.41 -17.77
CA PRO A 548 -7.84 85.44 -17.34
C PRO A 548 -7.82 86.67 -18.27
N PRO A 549 -8.98 87.34 -18.49
CA PRO A 549 -9.07 88.48 -19.40
C PRO A 549 -8.27 89.70 -18.89
N PRO A 550 -7.66 90.49 -19.80
CA PRO A 550 -6.81 91.61 -19.42
C PRO A 550 -7.61 92.77 -18.80
N PRO A 551 -7.12 93.42 -17.72
CA PRO A 551 -7.80 94.54 -17.07
C PRO A 551 -7.69 95.86 -17.87
N PRO A 552 -8.67 96.78 -17.74
CA PRO A 552 -8.69 98.07 -18.46
C PRO A 552 -7.76 99.14 -17.84
N PRO A 553 -7.21 100.09 -18.64
CA PRO A 553 -6.31 101.18 -18.17
C PRO A 553 -7.10 102.45 -17.75
N PRO A 554 -6.56 103.57 -17.19
CA PRO A 554 -5.19 104.01 -16.75
C PRO A 554 -5.22 104.69 -15.31
N PRO A 555 -4.22 105.43 -14.71
CA PRO A 555 -3.41 106.59 -15.19
C PRO A 555 -1.87 106.51 -14.90
N PRO A 556 -1.01 107.43 -15.44
CA PRO A 556 0.46 107.31 -15.50
C PRO A 556 1.21 108.08 -14.34
N PRO A 557 2.56 108.10 -14.25
CA PRO A 557 3.40 107.28 -13.35
C PRO A 557 4.27 108.11 -12.35
N PRO A 558 5.06 107.47 -11.46
CA PRO A 558 6.51 107.74 -11.46
C PRO A 558 7.35 106.44 -11.16
N PRO A 559 8.70 106.44 -11.12
CA PRO A 559 9.52 105.83 -12.17
C PRO A 559 10.28 104.55 -11.74
N SER A 560 10.49 103.66 -12.72
CA SER A 560 11.68 102.85 -12.98
C SER A 560 12.41 102.17 -11.80
N VAL A 561 12.27 100.84 -11.71
CA VAL A 561 13.41 99.95 -11.43
C VAL A 561 13.27 98.69 -12.29
N LEU A 562 14.27 98.43 -13.15
CA LEU A 562 14.39 97.19 -13.93
C LEU A 562 14.46 95.97 -12.98
N PRO A 563 13.61 94.94 -13.10
CA PRO A 563 13.79 93.71 -12.35
C PRO A 563 14.91 92.86 -12.98
N ALA A 564 15.80 92.40 -12.10
CA ALA A 564 16.98 91.61 -12.38
C ALA A 564 16.64 90.24 -13.00
N LYS A 565 17.47 89.78 -13.95
CA LYS A 565 17.52 88.39 -14.39
C LYS A 565 18.09 87.53 -13.25
N HIS A 566 17.29 86.60 -12.75
CA HIS A 566 17.77 85.48 -11.95
C HIS A 566 18.36 84.43 -12.89
N VAL A 567 19.60 84.04 -12.62
CA VAL A 567 20.39 83.09 -13.38
C VAL A 567 20.85 82.04 -12.40
N ASN A 568 20.57 80.78 -12.75
CA ASN A 568 21.22 79.53 -12.35
C ASN A 568 20.62 78.67 -11.23
N ASP A 569 20.12 77.50 -11.66
CA ASP A 569 20.79 76.24 -11.33
C ASP A 569 22.09 76.14 -12.16
N VAL A 570 23.26 76.38 -11.56
CA VAL A 570 24.58 76.06 -12.15
C VAL A 570 25.51 75.55 -11.05
N PRO A 571 26.04 74.33 -11.17
CA PRO A 571 27.11 73.78 -10.33
C PRO A 571 28.45 74.54 -10.47
N LEU A 572 29.21 74.59 -9.38
CA LEU A 572 30.36 75.45 -9.06
C LEU A 572 31.68 75.24 -9.85
N ASP A 573 31.62 74.77 -11.10
CA ASP A 573 32.80 74.50 -11.94
C ASP A 573 32.77 75.35 -13.23
N GLY A 574 32.82 76.68 -13.09
CA GLY A 574 32.76 77.62 -14.22
C GLY A 574 32.34 79.05 -13.88
N ILE A 575 32.47 79.44 -12.61
CA ILE A 575 31.96 80.72 -12.09
C ILE A 575 32.58 81.93 -12.80
N ASP A 576 33.86 81.86 -13.14
CA ASP A 576 34.56 82.95 -13.82
C ASP A 576 33.98 83.23 -15.22
N ASP A 577 33.63 82.19 -15.98
CA ASP A 577 33.00 82.33 -17.30
C ASP A 577 31.57 82.87 -17.19
N ALA A 578 30.82 82.44 -16.17
CA ALA A 578 29.48 82.95 -15.91
C ALA A 578 29.48 84.45 -15.54
N PHE A 579 30.40 84.87 -14.67
CA PHE A 579 30.56 86.28 -14.31
C PHE A 579 31.08 87.10 -15.50
N ALA A 580 32.03 86.59 -16.29
CA ALA A 580 32.52 87.27 -17.47
C ALA A 580 31.40 87.52 -18.49
N SER A 581 30.54 86.53 -18.73
CA SER A 581 29.38 86.64 -19.61
C SER A 581 28.36 87.66 -19.10
N ALA A 582 27.96 87.56 -17.82
CA ALA A 582 27.02 88.50 -17.20
C ALA A 582 27.56 89.94 -17.20
N MET A 583 28.86 90.13 -17.01
CA MET A 583 29.46 91.46 -17.01
C MET A 583 29.56 92.08 -18.41
N ASN A 584 29.77 91.26 -19.45
CA ASN A 584 29.73 91.73 -20.83
C ASN A 584 28.31 92.14 -21.25
N GLU A 585 27.29 91.37 -20.86
CA GLU A 585 25.88 91.75 -21.08
C GLU A 585 25.55 93.07 -20.37
N ALA A 586 25.95 93.21 -19.11
CA ALA A 586 25.75 94.41 -18.33
C ALA A 586 26.42 95.65 -18.96
N ARG A 587 27.64 95.50 -19.47
CA ARG A 587 28.36 96.58 -20.16
C ARG A 587 27.65 96.97 -21.46
N THR A 588 27.21 95.99 -22.26
CA THR A 588 26.44 96.24 -23.49
C THR A 588 25.11 96.94 -23.20
N ALA A 589 24.46 96.59 -22.09
CA ALA A 589 23.22 97.24 -21.67
C ALA A 589 23.43 98.70 -21.22
N LEU A 590 24.52 98.98 -20.50
CA LEU A 590 24.90 100.34 -20.12
C LEU A 590 25.30 101.22 -21.31
N GLU A 591 25.96 100.64 -22.32
CA GLU A 591 26.28 101.33 -23.58
C GLU A 591 25.03 101.66 -24.40
N LYS A 592 24.03 100.77 -24.42
CA LYS A 592 22.74 101.00 -25.11
C LYS A 592 21.83 101.99 -24.38
N HIS A 593 22.02 102.18 -23.08
CA HIS A 593 21.21 103.08 -22.25
C HIS A 593 22.07 104.00 -21.35
N PRO A 594 22.89 104.88 -21.95
CA PRO A 594 23.81 105.73 -21.20
C PRO A 594 23.04 106.66 -20.24
N GLY A 595 23.48 106.69 -18.98
CA GLY A 595 22.84 107.44 -17.89
C GLY A 595 21.98 106.60 -16.94
N SER A 596 21.76 105.32 -17.25
CA SER A 596 21.05 104.39 -16.36
C SER A 596 21.97 103.83 -15.26
N LYS A 597 21.45 103.55 -14.06
CA LYS A 597 22.19 102.90 -12.96
C LYS A 597 22.00 101.38 -13.02
N LEU A 598 23.10 100.62 -13.08
CA LEU A 598 23.08 99.17 -12.99
C LEU A 598 23.10 98.72 -11.53
N ASN A 599 22.13 97.91 -11.11
CA ASN A 599 22.11 97.29 -9.78
C ASN A 599 22.28 95.77 -9.93
N VAL A 600 23.29 95.20 -9.27
CA VAL A 600 23.56 93.75 -9.28
C VAL A 600 23.33 93.22 -7.87
N LYS A 601 22.53 92.15 -7.74
CA LYS A 601 22.37 91.39 -6.50
C LYS A 601 22.78 89.95 -6.76
N TRP A 602 23.56 89.40 -5.86
CA TRP A 602 23.93 87.99 -5.83
C TRP A 602 23.77 87.48 -4.40
N TRP A 603 23.47 86.19 -4.27
CA TRP A 603 23.53 85.46 -3.02
C TRP A 603 24.01 84.04 -3.33
N LEU A 604 24.63 83.41 -2.34
CA LEU A 604 24.98 81.98 -2.35
C LEU A 604 23.98 81.28 -1.41
N GLU A 605 23.50 80.11 -1.79
CA GLU A 605 22.78 79.18 -0.90
C GLU A 605 23.70 78.06 -0.43
#